data_AF-A0A8S3T188-F1
#
_entry.id   AF-A0A8S3T188-F1
#
_cell.length_a   1.000
_cell.length_b   1.000
_cell.length_c   1.000
_cell.angle_alpha   90.00
_cell.angle_beta   90.00
_cell.angle_gamma   90.00
#
_symmetry.space_group_name_H-M   'P 1'
#
loop_
_entity.id
_entity.type
_entity.pdbx_description
1 polymer ?
#
loop_
_entity_poly.entity_id
_entity_poly.type
_entity_poly.pdbx_seq_one_letter_code
_entity_poly.pdbx_strand_id
1 'polypeptide(L)'
;MYSRSDNSATMTLMEEKDQNGFTPHPEPEGDITIEDEVHVTDDALIYGVTDNPPIHLTILFAFQQALLSLANQLALSIMVAEAVCGETNGMFKTRLLSTTLFMDGITTLMMILFGVRLPLFQGAAFEYTVPLLALQTLDPERCDPQIITESSFYNSTLNISILVNRTTSADDILYGQVQKLEGSLMLAGFLHFLIGATGLVGVLLRFIGPVTIVPTILLIGLYMTRTAVKFISYHWGIGLMTAAISIILSLYLGKYLLPIPVWTRKRGCHTIRYPLHQVFSILIAIMVGWGVSGICTAAGVLSHEKARTDVGIDIVNNASWFYVPHPTQFGDYYACAKTCHVPPPPSHAVNRGIAIEGLCTTLSGIMGAGHATSTYGGNIGAIGITKVGSRLVFLVLAIIYIAFGLIGKFSAVFITIPHPVLGGALITMFGMFIGVVLSNLRYVCLSSTRNIAIIGTSILIGLMVPYWAELQGKDLVLTGNFRVDNILKTLLGNANLSGALLACFLDNTIPGTLDERGITSWQNIPSKTQESENLVTEDFKEGIEVYEPLFPQKWRNSKILKYIPFLPDPKKKPVLETVSSVNYEENTRV
;
A
#
# COMPACT_ATOMS: atom_id res chain seq x y z
N MET A 1 -13.94 69.03 10.13
CA MET A 1 -12.66 68.97 10.89
C MET A 1 -11.60 68.41 9.94
N TYR A 2 -10.35 68.86 10.07
CA TYR A 2 -9.21 68.68 9.15
C TYR A 2 -8.98 67.29 8.51
N SER A 3 -8.22 67.09 7.41
CA SER A 3 -7.85 67.89 6.20
C SER A 3 -6.68 67.17 5.49
N ARG A 4 -6.71 67.06 4.14
CA ARG A 4 -5.53 66.88 3.23
C ARG A 4 -4.65 65.61 3.38
N SER A 5 -3.83 65.20 2.39
CA SER A 5 -3.55 65.75 1.04
C SER A 5 -3.20 64.65 0.03
N ASP A 6 -3.34 65.00 -1.25
CA ASP A 6 -2.89 64.26 -2.43
C ASP A 6 -1.36 64.01 -2.48
N ASN A 7 -0.94 63.05 -3.32
CA ASN A 7 -0.18 63.41 -4.51
C ASN A 7 -0.10 62.30 -5.55
N SER A 8 -0.18 62.70 -6.82
CA SER A 8 0.07 61.89 -8.02
C SER A 8 1.28 62.44 -8.77
N ALA A 9 1.96 61.59 -9.56
CA ALA A 9 2.86 62.03 -10.62
C ALA A 9 3.05 60.89 -11.65
N THR A 10 3.25 61.26 -12.92
CA THR A 10 3.17 60.36 -14.09
C THR A 10 4.24 60.73 -15.12
N MET A 11 4.69 59.77 -15.95
CA MET A 11 5.55 59.95 -17.15
C MET A 11 6.99 60.45 -16.85
N THR A 12 8.02 60.21 -17.69
CA THR A 12 8.04 60.17 -19.17
C THR A 12 9.18 59.29 -19.73
N LEU A 13 9.12 58.98 -21.03
CA LEU A 13 10.06 58.19 -21.85
C LEU A 13 11.42 58.89 -22.10
N MET A 14 12.45 58.10 -22.43
CA MET A 14 13.43 58.43 -23.49
C MET A 14 14.21 57.18 -23.97
N GLU A 15 14.44 57.08 -25.29
CA GLU A 15 15.31 56.09 -25.95
C GLU A 15 16.73 56.68 -26.13
N GLU A 16 17.77 55.84 -26.16
CA GLU A 16 18.90 56.04 -27.10
C GLU A 16 19.65 54.72 -27.40
N LYS A 17 20.37 54.69 -28.53
CA LYS A 17 21.06 53.52 -29.12
C LYS A 17 22.57 53.54 -28.78
N ASP A 18 23.26 52.40 -28.89
CA ASP A 18 24.12 52.13 -30.07
C ASP A 18 24.89 50.79 -30.04
N GLN A 19 25.40 50.40 -31.21
CA GLN A 19 26.09 49.15 -31.51
C GLN A 19 27.62 49.28 -31.36
N ASN A 20 28.31 48.19 -30.99
CA ASN A 20 29.39 47.58 -31.80
C ASN A 20 30.13 46.48 -31.03
N GLY A 21 30.62 45.46 -31.74
CA GLY A 21 31.44 44.38 -31.17
C GLY A 21 32.87 44.37 -31.71
N PHE A 22 33.80 43.82 -30.93
CA PHE A 22 35.13 43.44 -31.39
C PHE A 22 35.74 42.39 -30.45
N THR A 23 36.44 41.38 -30.99
CA THR A 23 37.29 40.45 -30.24
C THR A 23 38.76 40.66 -30.64
N PRO A 24 39.72 40.46 -29.72
CA PRO A 24 40.62 39.32 -29.91
C PRO A 24 41.17 38.69 -28.60
N HIS A 25 41.56 37.40 -28.70
CA HIS A 25 42.46 36.68 -27.78
C HIS A 25 43.94 37.09 -28.03
N PRO A 26 44.93 36.92 -27.10
CA PRO A 26 45.18 35.68 -26.34
C PRO A 26 45.62 35.79 -24.85
N GLU A 27 45.85 34.59 -24.28
CA GLU A 27 46.30 34.10 -22.95
C GLU A 27 47.56 34.77 -22.31
N PRO A 28 48.01 34.44 -21.05
CA PRO A 28 47.62 33.32 -20.17
C PRO A 28 47.41 33.59 -18.65
N GLU A 29 46.94 32.53 -17.96
CA GLU A 29 47.16 32.13 -16.55
C GLU A 29 46.88 33.12 -15.39
N GLY A 30 45.88 32.78 -14.56
CA GLY A 30 45.57 33.45 -13.29
C GLY A 30 44.48 32.73 -12.50
N ASP A 31 44.92 31.84 -11.62
CA ASP A 31 44.19 31.06 -10.60
C ASP A 31 42.83 31.64 -10.13
N ILE A 32 41.73 30.90 -10.30
CA ILE A 32 40.44 31.17 -9.66
C ILE A 32 39.87 29.86 -9.09
N THR A 33 39.98 29.72 -7.77
CA THR A 33 39.17 28.78 -7.00
C THR A 33 37.70 29.22 -7.03
N ILE A 34 36.84 28.46 -7.72
CA ILE A 34 35.40 28.52 -7.51
C ILE A 34 35.00 27.27 -6.74
N GLU A 35 34.61 27.46 -5.48
CA GLU A 35 33.82 26.47 -4.75
C GLU A 35 32.42 26.47 -5.37
N ASP A 36 32.20 25.62 -6.38
CA ASP A 36 30.85 25.29 -6.83
C ASP A 36 30.16 24.51 -5.70
N GLU A 37 29.47 25.24 -4.81
CA GLU A 37 28.39 24.66 -3.99
C GLU A 37 27.32 24.12 -4.94
N VAL A 38 27.49 22.86 -5.33
CA VAL A 38 26.43 22.08 -5.97
C VAL A 38 25.28 22.01 -4.97
N HIS A 39 24.26 22.83 -5.19
CA HIS A 39 22.94 22.65 -4.60
C HIS A 39 22.39 21.29 -5.07
N VAL A 40 22.76 20.24 -4.35
CA VAL A 40 22.19 18.90 -4.52
C VAL A 40 20.71 19.02 -4.18
N THR A 41 19.87 18.78 -5.17
CA THR A 41 18.43 18.69 -4.96
C THR A 41 18.13 17.47 -4.10
N ASP A 42 17.64 17.70 -2.87
CA ASP A 42 17.29 16.67 -1.86
C ASP A 42 16.27 15.63 -2.36
N ASP A 43 15.68 15.83 -3.55
CA ASP A 43 14.68 14.94 -4.13
C ASP A 43 15.20 13.84 -5.06
N ALA A 44 16.44 13.90 -5.55
CA ALA A 44 16.96 12.91 -6.49
C ALA A 44 17.10 11.50 -5.91
N LEU A 45 16.63 10.48 -6.64
CA LEU A 45 16.87 9.07 -6.31
C LEU A 45 18.35 8.68 -6.45
N ILE A 46 18.83 7.90 -5.47
CA ILE A 46 20.16 7.26 -5.47
C ILE A 46 20.20 6.12 -6.50
N TYR A 47 19.10 5.36 -6.60
CA TYR A 47 18.90 4.34 -7.63
C TYR A 47 17.47 4.45 -8.22
N GLY A 48 17.37 4.67 -9.53
CA GLY A 48 16.14 4.67 -10.32
C GLY A 48 15.56 3.27 -10.55
N VAL A 49 14.48 3.17 -11.33
CA VAL A 49 13.69 1.93 -11.48
C VAL A 49 14.40 0.90 -12.36
N THR A 50 15.20 1.34 -13.33
CA THR A 50 16.01 0.48 -14.21
C THR A 50 17.44 0.22 -13.72
N ASP A 51 17.90 0.95 -12.71
CA ASP A 51 19.25 0.80 -12.14
C ASP A 51 19.49 -0.59 -11.54
N ASN A 52 20.76 -1.00 -11.51
CA ASN A 52 21.19 -2.26 -10.91
C ASN A 52 22.24 -1.99 -9.82
N PRO A 53 21.84 -1.88 -8.54
CA PRO A 53 22.79 -1.65 -7.45
C PRO A 53 23.77 -2.83 -7.29
N PRO A 54 24.96 -2.61 -6.71
CA PRO A 54 25.88 -3.68 -6.35
C PRO A 54 25.21 -4.76 -5.49
N ILE A 55 25.43 -6.04 -5.81
CA ILE A 55 24.70 -7.19 -5.24
C ILE A 55 24.58 -7.16 -3.70
N HIS A 56 25.63 -6.75 -2.99
CA HIS A 56 25.61 -6.66 -1.53
C HIS A 56 24.68 -5.55 -0.99
N LEU A 57 24.60 -4.41 -1.67
CA LEU A 57 23.62 -3.35 -1.36
C LEU A 57 22.21 -3.78 -1.77
N THR A 58 22.06 -4.44 -2.91
CA THR A 58 20.77 -4.99 -3.35
C THR A 58 20.17 -5.95 -2.31
N ILE A 59 20.97 -6.88 -1.80
CA ILE A 59 20.55 -7.81 -0.73
C ILE A 59 20.19 -7.03 0.55
N LEU A 60 20.98 -6.02 0.93
CA LEU A 60 20.73 -5.21 2.13
C LEU A 60 19.40 -4.44 2.03
N PHE A 61 19.14 -3.75 0.91
CA PHE A 61 17.90 -3.00 0.68
C PHE A 61 16.69 -3.93 0.51
N ALA A 62 16.88 -5.10 -0.10
CA ALA A 62 15.83 -6.11 -0.22
C ALA A 62 15.43 -6.66 1.15
N PHE A 63 16.40 -6.97 2.00
CA PHE A 63 16.18 -7.44 3.37
C PHE A 63 15.56 -6.36 4.26
N GLN A 64 15.94 -5.10 4.09
CA GLN A 64 15.32 -3.94 4.74
C GLN A 64 13.84 -3.80 4.37
N GLN A 65 13.54 -3.75 3.06
CA GLN A 65 12.16 -3.64 2.55
C GLN A 65 11.31 -4.87 2.92
N ALA A 66 11.92 -6.05 3.06
CA ALA A 66 11.27 -7.26 3.55
C ALA A 66 10.90 -7.15 5.05
N LEU A 67 11.80 -6.68 5.90
CA LEU A 67 11.52 -6.52 7.33
C LEU A 67 10.58 -5.33 7.62
N LEU A 68 10.54 -4.34 6.73
CA LEU A 68 9.58 -3.25 6.80
C LEU A 68 8.13 -3.74 6.68
N SER A 69 7.81 -4.59 5.71
CA SER A 69 6.44 -5.09 5.55
C SER A 69 6.06 -6.25 6.49
N LEU A 70 7.03 -6.91 7.12
CA LEU A 70 6.80 -8.08 7.98
C LEU A 70 5.80 -7.82 9.12
N ALA A 71 5.85 -6.65 9.78
CA ALA A 71 4.94 -6.34 10.89
C ALA A 71 3.47 -6.30 10.44
N ASN A 72 3.23 -5.78 9.25
CA ASN A 72 1.91 -5.80 8.59
C ASN A 72 1.46 -7.26 8.38
N GLN A 73 2.34 -8.13 7.87
CA GLN A 73 1.95 -9.49 7.48
C GLN A 73 1.68 -10.38 8.70
N LEU A 74 2.49 -10.24 9.74
CA LEU A 74 2.26 -10.89 11.03
C LEU A 74 0.91 -10.45 11.63
N ALA A 75 0.63 -9.14 11.64
CA ALA A 75 -0.62 -8.59 12.14
C ALA A 75 -1.84 -9.13 11.40
N LEU A 76 -1.81 -9.20 10.06
CA LEU A 76 -2.94 -9.76 9.30
C LEU A 76 -3.10 -11.26 9.49
N SER A 77 -2.00 -12.02 9.48
CA SER A 77 -2.02 -13.47 9.72
C SER A 77 -2.67 -13.80 11.07
N ILE A 78 -2.40 -13.00 12.10
CA ILE A 78 -3.03 -13.14 13.41
C ILE A 78 -4.53 -12.81 13.35
N MET A 79 -4.93 -11.71 12.70
CA MET A 79 -6.35 -11.35 12.53
C MET A 79 -7.14 -12.40 11.74
N VAL A 80 -6.56 -12.95 10.67
CA VAL A 80 -7.15 -14.05 9.90
C VAL A 80 -7.30 -15.28 10.79
N ALA A 81 -6.27 -15.67 11.55
CA ALA A 81 -6.34 -16.81 12.48
C ALA A 81 -7.45 -16.64 13.53
N GLU A 82 -7.59 -15.45 14.11
CA GLU A 82 -8.69 -15.14 15.03
C GLU A 82 -10.06 -15.19 14.34
N ALA A 83 -10.18 -14.74 13.09
CA ALA A 83 -11.43 -14.74 12.32
C ALA A 83 -11.86 -16.13 11.82
N VAL A 84 -10.99 -17.14 11.89
CA VAL A 84 -11.30 -18.55 11.61
C VAL A 84 -11.28 -19.44 12.85
N CYS A 85 -11.29 -18.86 14.06
CA CYS A 85 -11.28 -19.58 15.35
C CYS A 85 -9.96 -20.32 15.69
N GLY A 86 -8.86 -19.98 15.02
CA GLY A 86 -7.51 -20.54 15.23
C GLY A 86 -6.63 -19.77 16.21
N GLU A 87 -7.22 -18.94 17.09
CA GLU A 87 -6.46 -18.00 17.95
C GLU A 87 -5.51 -18.71 18.93
N THR A 88 -5.87 -19.86 19.47
CA THR A 88 -5.03 -20.62 20.42
C THR A 88 -4.01 -21.52 19.71
N ASN A 89 -4.18 -21.79 18.41
CA ASN A 89 -3.35 -22.72 17.66
C ASN A 89 -2.11 -22.03 17.06
N GLY A 90 -1.03 -21.95 17.85
CA GLY A 90 0.25 -21.36 17.44
C GLY A 90 0.88 -22.03 16.20
N MET A 91 0.66 -23.33 15.99
CA MET A 91 1.12 -24.04 14.80
C MET A 91 0.33 -23.61 13.56
N PHE A 92 -0.99 -23.44 13.69
CA PHE A 92 -1.83 -22.90 12.61
C PHE A 92 -1.42 -21.48 12.24
N LYS A 93 -1.22 -20.58 13.22
CA LYS A 93 -0.67 -19.23 12.98
C LYS A 93 0.66 -19.27 12.23
N THR A 94 1.54 -20.21 12.59
CA THR A 94 2.85 -20.38 11.96
C THR A 94 2.75 -20.83 10.52
N ARG A 95 1.90 -21.83 10.24
CA ARG A 95 1.61 -22.25 8.87
C ARG A 95 1.04 -21.09 8.08
N LEU A 96 0.04 -20.39 8.61
CA LEU A 96 -0.62 -19.25 7.98
C LEU A 96 0.34 -18.11 7.66
N LEU A 97 1.24 -17.72 8.57
CA LEU A 97 2.27 -16.71 8.29
C LEU A 97 3.32 -17.22 7.28
N SER A 98 3.74 -18.49 7.36
CA SER A 98 4.56 -19.10 6.31
C SER A 98 3.88 -19.05 4.95
N THR A 99 2.56 -19.26 4.93
CA THR A 99 1.72 -19.01 3.77
C THR A 99 1.90 -17.56 3.35
N THR A 100 1.36 -16.59 4.07
CA THR A 100 1.45 -15.15 3.76
C THR A 100 2.82 -14.70 3.22
N LEU A 101 3.93 -15.04 3.87
CA LEU A 101 5.26 -14.61 3.46
C LEU A 101 5.72 -15.24 2.13
N PHE A 102 5.45 -16.52 1.90
CA PHE A 102 5.71 -17.11 0.58
C PHE A 102 4.83 -16.45 -0.48
N MET A 103 3.59 -16.09 -0.10
CA MET A 103 2.61 -15.54 -1.03
C MET A 103 3.08 -14.22 -1.59
N ASP A 104 3.34 -13.32 -0.65
CA ASP A 104 3.82 -11.97 -0.86
C ASP A 104 5.14 -11.95 -1.64
N GLY A 105 5.94 -13.02 -1.56
CA GLY A 105 7.11 -13.23 -2.40
C GLY A 105 6.77 -13.48 -3.88
N ILE A 106 5.92 -14.48 -4.18
CA ILE A 106 5.56 -14.77 -5.57
C ILE A 106 4.67 -13.68 -6.18
N THR A 107 3.73 -13.07 -5.44
CA THR A 107 2.93 -11.94 -5.95
C THR A 107 3.82 -10.79 -6.40
N THR A 108 4.76 -10.38 -5.53
CA THR A 108 5.77 -9.36 -5.82
C THR A 108 6.54 -9.72 -7.09
N LEU A 109 6.96 -10.98 -7.24
CA LEU A 109 7.60 -11.47 -8.48
C LEU A 109 6.69 -11.31 -9.70
N MET A 110 5.43 -11.77 -9.62
CA MET A 110 4.47 -11.72 -10.73
C MET A 110 4.13 -10.28 -11.14
N MET A 111 4.05 -9.37 -10.17
CA MET A 111 3.73 -7.96 -10.41
C MET A 111 4.87 -7.17 -11.06
N ILE A 112 6.12 -7.46 -10.66
CA ILE A 112 7.31 -6.84 -11.25
C ILE A 112 7.62 -7.42 -12.64
N LEU A 113 7.33 -8.71 -12.88
CA LEU A 113 7.59 -9.37 -14.16
C LEU A 113 6.47 -9.17 -15.20
N PHE A 114 5.22 -9.39 -14.81
CA PHE A 114 4.06 -9.44 -15.72
C PHE A 114 3.07 -8.30 -15.51
N GLY A 115 2.96 -7.76 -14.30
CA GLY A 115 2.06 -6.67 -13.95
C GLY A 115 2.55 -5.30 -14.42
N VAL A 116 2.53 -4.31 -13.52
CA VAL A 116 2.90 -2.92 -13.86
C VAL A 116 4.40 -2.76 -14.12
N ARG A 117 5.24 -3.65 -13.57
CA ARG A 117 6.72 -3.58 -13.64
C ARG A 117 7.36 -2.39 -12.92
N LEU A 118 6.68 -1.84 -11.91
CA LEU A 118 7.24 -0.90 -10.94
C LEU A 118 7.90 -1.64 -9.76
N PRO A 119 8.72 -0.97 -8.92
CA PRO A 119 9.33 -1.54 -7.72
C PRO A 119 8.29 -1.65 -6.59
N LEU A 120 7.32 -2.52 -6.79
CA LEU A 120 6.18 -2.72 -5.91
C LEU A 120 6.41 -3.94 -5.03
N PHE A 121 6.25 -3.79 -3.71
CA PHE A 121 6.00 -4.94 -2.85
C PHE A 121 4.49 -5.20 -2.81
N GLN A 122 4.10 -6.43 -3.13
CA GLN A 122 2.72 -6.87 -3.10
C GLN A 122 2.53 -7.79 -1.89
N GLY A 123 1.89 -7.28 -0.85
CA GLY A 123 1.80 -7.89 0.48
C GLY A 123 0.37 -8.05 0.99
N ALA A 124 0.11 -8.89 1.99
CA ALA A 124 -1.21 -9.10 2.61
C ALA A 124 -2.12 -7.84 2.74
N ALA A 125 -3.36 -7.87 2.21
CA ALA A 125 -4.29 -6.73 2.15
C ALA A 125 -5.06 -6.51 3.45
N PHE A 126 -4.86 -5.33 4.05
CA PHE A 126 -5.57 -4.95 5.27
C PHE A 126 -7.02 -4.54 5.02
N GLU A 127 -7.40 -4.26 3.78
CA GLU A 127 -8.77 -3.98 3.34
C GLU A 127 -9.72 -5.15 3.66
N TYR A 128 -9.20 -6.39 3.62
CA TYR A 128 -9.95 -7.60 3.94
C TYR A 128 -10.13 -7.81 5.44
N THR A 129 -9.35 -7.14 6.29
CA THR A 129 -9.60 -7.10 7.75
C THR A 129 -10.94 -6.44 8.07
N VAL A 130 -11.44 -5.52 7.24
CA VAL A 130 -12.70 -4.81 7.52
C VAL A 130 -13.90 -5.76 7.44
N PRO A 131 -14.13 -6.53 6.36
CA PRO A 131 -15.12 -7.60 6.35
C PRO A 131 -14.90 -8.68 7.42
N LEU A 132 -13.64 -9.05 7.72
CA LEU A 132 -13.35 -10.08 8.74
C LEU A 132 -13.74 -9.60 10.15
N LEU A 133 -13.42 -8.36 10.51
CA LEU A 133 -13.79 -7.77 11.80
C LEU A 133 -15.31 -7.58 11.91
N ALA A 134 -15.97 -7.12 10.84
CA ALA A 134 -17.42 -7.04 10.78
C ALA A 134 -18.06 -8.43 10.98
N LEU A 135 -17.52 -9.47 10.34
CA LEU A 135 -18.03 -10.83 10.51
C LEU A 135 -17.82 -11.38 11.94
N GLN A 136 -16.73 -11.00 12.63
CA GLN A 136 -16.51 -11.32 14.03
C GLN A 136 -17.47 -10.59 14.99
N THR A 137 -17.80 -9.32 14.72
CA THR A 137 -18.72 -8.54 15.60
C THR A 137 -20.19 -8.89 15.39
N LEU A 138 -20.56 -9.28 14.17
CA LEU A 138 -21.94 -9.64 13.80
C LEU A 138 -22.33 -11.08 14.18
N ASP A 139 -21.36 -12.00 14.21
CA ASP A 139 -21.56 -13.42 14.54
C ASP A 139 -20.59 -13.90 15.64
N PRO A 140 -20.76 -13.43 16.90
CA PRO A 140 -19.84 -13.76 18.00
C PRO A 140 -19.89 -15.24 18.43
N GLU A 141 -20.96 -15.96 18.10
CA GLU A 141 -21.13 -17.39 18.41
C GLU A 141 -20.41 -18.31 17.40
N ARG A 142 -19.86 -17.75 16.31
CA ARG A 142 -19.20 -18.49 15.20
C ARG A 142 -18.06 -19.42 15.61
N CYS A 143 -17.45 -19.17 16.78
CA CYS A 143 -16.35 -19.95 17.33
C CYS A 143 -16.71 -20.74 18.60
N ASP A 144 -18.00 -20.80 18.98
CA ASP A 144 -18.44 -21.60 20.13
C ASP A 144 -18.62 -23.08 19.72
N PRO A 145 -17.83 -24.02 20.27
CA PRO A 145 -17.97 -25.45 19.98
C PRO A 145 -19.24 -26.08 20.60
N GLN A 146 -19.99 -25.36 21.44
CA GLN A 146 -21.20 -25.87 22.09
C GLN A 146 -22.48 -25.68 21.27
N ILE A 147 -22.43 -24.90 20.18
CA ILE A 147 -23.61 -24.55 19.37
C ILE A 147 -23.43 -25.10 17.94
N ILE A 148 -24.52 -25.57 17.32
CA ILE A 148 -24.59 -26.28 16.01
C ILE A 148 -24.17 -27.77 16.14
N THR A 149 -25.07 -28.76 16.28
CA THR A 149 -26.49 -28.79 15.88
C THR A 149 -27.31 -29.72 16.78
N GLU A 150 -28.33 -29.19 17.48
CA GLU A 150 -29.49 -30.01 17.85
C GLU A 150 -30.35 -30.27 16.61
N SER A 151 -29.92 -31.18 15.74
CA SER A 151 -30.77 -31.65 14.65
C SER A 151 -31.82 -32.62 15.21
N SER A 152 -32.85 -32.07 15.85
CA SER A 152 -34.01 -32.83 16.30
C SER A 152 -34.82 -33.32 15.09
N PHE A 153 -34.53 -34.54 14.64
CA PHE A 153 -35.35 -35.18 13.61
C PHE A 153 -36.68 -35.61 14.23
N TYR A 154 -37.65 -34.70 14.27
CA TYR A 154 -39.01 -34.97 14.73
C TYR A 154 -39.80 -35.64 13.58
N ASN A 155 -39.98 -36.95 13.67
CA ASN A 155 -40.85 -37.65 12.73
C ASN A 155 -42.30 -37.66 13.25
N SER A 156 -43.14 -36.80 12.68
CA SER A 156 -44.55 -36.60 13.04
C SER A 156 -45.42 -37.87 12.94
N THR A 157 -44.95 -38.93 12.26
CA THR A 157 -45.66 -40.22 12.18
C THR A 157 -45.27 -41.22 13.27
N LEU A 158 -44.17 -40.98 13.99
CA LEU A 158 -43.59 -41.92 14.96
C LEU A 158 -43.39 -41.34 16.37
N ASN A 159 -43.56 -40.02 16.57
CA ASN A 159 -43.35 -39.35 17.87
C ASN A 159 -41.96 -39.59 18.50
N ILE A 160 -40.95 -39.85 17.66
CA ILE A 160 -39.55 -40.01 18.06
C ILE A 160 -38.80 -38.72 17.72
N SER A 161 -38.12 -38.16 18.72
CA SER A 161 -37.06 -37.17 18.55
C SER A 161 -35.70 -37.85 18.70
N ILE A 162 -34.93 -37.91 17.61
CA ILE A 162 -33.54 -38.41 17.68
C ILE A 162 -32.61 -37.24 17.98
N LEU A 163 -31.99 -37.26 19.16
CA LEU A 163 -31.00 -36.29 19.60
C LEU A 163 -29.60 -36.74 19.13
N VAL A 164 -29.19 -36.28 17.94
CA VAL A 164 -27.89 -36.61 17.36
C VAL A 164 -26.81 -35.73 18.00
N ASN A 165 -26.22 -36.21 19.09
CA ASN A 165 -25.17 -35.49 19.80
C ASN A 165 -23.82 -35.63 19.06
N ARG A 166 -23.57 -34.78 18.05
CA ARG A 166 -22.34 -34.78 17.25
C ARG A 166 -21.31 -33.83 17.88
N THR A 167 -20.31 -34.38 18.57
CA THR A 167 -19.14 -33.62 19.03
C THR A 167 -18.25 -33.26 17.84
N THR A 168 -18.43 -32.07 17.29
CA THR A 168 -17.57 -31.51 16.23
C THR A 168 -16.23 -31.09 16.85
N SER A 169 -15.09 -31.46 16.25
CA SER A 169 -13.79 -31.05 16.77
C SER A 169 -13.55 -29.56 16.53
N ALA A 170 -12.80 -28.90 17.42
CA ALA A 170 -12.39 -27.51 17.23
C ALA A 170 -11.60 -27.32 15.92
N ASP A 171 -10.81 -28.33 15.52
CA ASP A 171 -10.13 -28.35 14.23
C ASP A 171 -11.09 -28.42 13.03
N ASP A 172 -12.20 -29.17 13.14
CA ASP A 172 -13.19 -29.28 12.05
C ASP A 172 -13.89 -27.91 11.81
N ILE A 173 -14.17 -27.18 12.90
CA ILE A 173 -14.70 -25.81 12.83
C ILE A 173 -13.66 -24.89 12.18
N LEU A 174 -12.40 -24.92 12.66
CA LEU A 174 -11.29 -24.12 12.13
C LEU A 174 -11.12 -24.31 10.62
N TYR A 175 -10.87 -25.54 10.16
CA TYR A 175 -10.68 -25.81 8.73
C TYR A 175 -11.96 -25.55 7.91
N GLY A 176 -13.15 -25.76 8.48
CA GLY A 176 -14.42 -25.42 7.84
C GLY A 176 -14.66 -23.91 7.68
N GLN A 177 -14.12 -23.05 8.55
CA GLN A 177 -14.15 -21.59 8.37
C GLN A 177 -13.08 -21.12 7.38
N VAL A 178 -11.88 -21.72 7.43
CA VAL A 178 -10.79 -21.49 6.48
C VAL A 178 -11.24 -21.75 5.04
N GLN A 179 -11.84 -22.91 4.75
CA GLN A 179 -12.34 -23.26 3.41
C GLN A 179 -13.40 -22.28 2.87
N LYS A 180 -14.29 -21.76 3.73
CA LYS A 180 -15.29 -20.76 3.32
C LYS A 180 -14.63 -19.43 2.95
N LEU A 181 -13.65 -19.00 3.74
CA LEU A 181 -12.88 -17.80 3.50
C LEU A 181 -12.08 -17.92 2.20
N GLU A 182 -11.33 -18.99 2.04
CA GLU A 182 -10.59 -19.38 0.83
C GLU A 182 -11.47 -19.39 -0.43
N GLY A 183 -12.61 -20.10 -0.41
CA GLY A 183 -13.52 -20.17 -1.54
C GLY A 183 -14.14 -18.81 -1.92
N SER A 184 -14.47 -17.98 -0.93
CA SER A 184 -14.94 -16.61 -1.17
C SER A 184 -13.85 -15.73 -1.80
N LEU A 185 -12.61 -15.93 -1.36
CA LEU A 185 -11.42 -15.21 -1.80
C LEU A 185 -11.06 -15.62 -3.24
N MET A 186 -11.09 -16.91 -3.57
CA MET A 186 -10.89 -17.42 -4.94
C MET A 186 -11.82 -16.74 -5.96
N LEU A 187 -13.11 -16.64 -5.61
CA LEU A 187 -14.15 -16.03 -6.44
C LEU A 187 -13.94 -14.52 -6.59
N ALA A 188 -13.65 -13.80 -5.50
CA ALA A 188 -13.32 -12.38 -5.54
C ALA A 188 -12.07 -12.11 -6.39
N GLY A 189 -11.05 -12.98 -6.27
CA GLY A 189 -9.86 -13.02 -7.11
C GLY A 189 -10.20 -13.05 -8.59
N PHE A 190 -10.99 -14.05 -8.96
CA PHE A 190 -11.32 -14.32 -10.36
C PHE A 190 -12.17 -13.20 -10.97
N LEU A 191 -13.12 -12.65 -10.20
CA LEU A 191 -13.94 -11.52 -10.65
C LEU A 191 -13.09 -10.27 -10.90
N HIS A 192 -12.15 -9.92 -10.02
CA HIS A 192 -11.29 -8.76 -10.25
C HIS A 192 -10.17 -9.04 -11.30
N PHE A 193 -9.70 -10.28 -11.47
CA PHE A 193 -8.94 -10.68 -12.67
C PHE A 193 -9.70 -10.31 -13.96
N LEU A 194 -10.99 -10.68 -14.05
CA LEU A 194 -11.82 -10.34 -15.21
C LEU A 194 -12.01 -8.82 -15.39
N ILE A 195 -12.18 -8.06 -14.30
CA ILE A 195 -12.29 -6.59 -14.34
C ILE A 195 -11.01 -5.94 -14.89
N GLY A 196 -9.82 -6.42 -14.50
CA GLY A 196 -8.55 -5.98 -15.07
C GLY A 196 -8.36 -6.43 -16.52
N ALA A 197 -8.63 -7.71 -16.82
CA ALA A 197 -8.45 -8.29 -18.14
C ALA A 197 -9.38 -7.68 -19.20
N THR A 198 -10.59 -7.27 -18.83
CA THR A 198 -11.53 -6.54 -19.70
C THR A 198 -11.20 -5.05 -19.85
N GLY A 199 -10.28 -4.53 -19.04
CA GLY A 199 -9.87 -3.13 -19.07
C GLY A 199 -10.93 -2.13 -18.60
N LEU A 200 -11.95 -2.62 -17.90
CA LEU A 200 -13.05 -1.81 -17.36
C LEU A 200 -12.53 -0.70 -16.43
N VAL A 201 -11.44 -0.94 -15.70
CA VAL A 201 -10.85 0.06 -14.80
C VAL A 201 -10.30 1.27 -15.55
N GLY A 202 -9.68 1.07 -16.72
CA GLY A 202 -9.25 2.18 -17.59
C GLY A 202 -10.40 3.10 -18.05
N VAL A 203 -11.63 2.57 -18.12
CA VAL A 203 -12.84 3.38 -18.37
C VAL A 203 -13.31 4.07 -17.09
N LEU A 204 -13.32 3.34 -15.97
CA LEU A 204 -13.78 3.83 -14.66
C LEU A 204 -12.90 4.98 -14.13
N LEU A 205 -11.59 4.95 -14.39
CA LEU A 205 -10.63 6.01 -14.03
C LEU A 205 -10.90 7.36 -14.73
N ARG A 206 -11.83 7.43 -15.70
CA ARG A 206 -12.33 8.71 -16.24
C ARG A 206 -13.33 9.41 -15.32
N PHE A 207 -14.00 8.64 -14.47
CA PHE A 207 -15.04 9.11 -13.56
C PHE A 207 -14.58 9.18 -12.09
N ILE A 208 -13.52 8.45 -11.75
CA ILE A 208 -12.91 8.42 -10.42
C ILE A 208 -11.64 9.29 -10.41
N GLY A 209 -11.73 10.45 -9.76
CA GLY A 209 -10.59 11.36 -9.56
C GLY A 209 -9.95 11.26 -8.16
N PRO A 210 -8.87 12.02 -7.89
CA PRO A 210 -8.23 12.04 -6.57
C PRO A 210 -9.17 12.51 -5.45
N VAL A 211 -10.18 13.34 -5.75
CA VAL A 211 -11.29 13.69 -4.82
C VAL A 211 -12.04 12.47 -4.29
N THR A 212 -12.20 11.42 -5.10
CA THR A 212 -12.84 10.15 -4.69
C THR A 212 -11.83 9.16 -4.08
N ILE A 213 -10.63 9.07 -4.67
CA ILE A 213 -9.61 8.08 -4.27
C ILE A 213 -9.06 8.37 -2.87
N VAL A 214 -8.71 9.62 -2.56
CA VAL A 214 -8.08 9.96 -1.28
C VAL A 214 -8.96 9.63 -0.07
N PRO A 215 -10.23 10.08 0.05
CA PRO A 215 -11.06 9.73 1.22
C PRO A 215 -11.29 8.21 1.31
N THR A 216 -11.39 7.51 0.18
CA THR A 216 -11.52 6.04 0.12
C THR A 216 -10.32 5.34 0.74
N ILE A 217 -9.10 5.67 0.31
CA ILE A 217 -7.89 5.02 0.81
C ILE A 217 -7.56 5.48 2.25
N LEU A 218 -7.89 6.73 2.59
CA LEU A 218 -7.72 7.26 3.95
C LEU A 218 -8.59 6.48 4.96
N LEU A 219 -9.82 6.11 4.59
CA LEU A 219 -10.70 5.30 5.44
C LEU A 219 -10.12 3.93 5.77
N ILE A 220 -9.34 3.31 4.86
CA ILE A 220 -8.61 2.06 5.12
C ILE A 220 -7.67 2.29 6.30
N GLY A 221 -6.79 3.29 6.19
CA GLY A 221 -5.80 3.63 7.22
C GLY A 221 -6.43 4.02 8.55
N LEU A 222 -7.52 4.81 8.54
CA LEU A 222 -8.25 5.21 9.74
C LEU A 222 -8.91 4.01 10.43
N TYR A 223 -9.55 3.10 9.70
CA TYR A 223 -10.18 1.92 10.28
C TYR A 223 -9.12 0.93 10.85
N MET A 224 -7.93 0.84 10.25
CA MET A 224 -6.81 0.04 10.79
C MET A 224 -6.26 0.53 12.13
N THR A 225 -6.60 1.74 12.57
CA THR A 225 -6.35 2.20 13.96
C THR A 225 -6.91 1.21 14.98
N ARG A 226 -8.04 0.55 14.70
CA ARG A 226 -8.64 -0.48 15.57
C ARG A 226 -7.70 -1.66 15.80
N THR A 227 -7.05 -2.13 14.75
CA THR A 227 -6.07 -3.23 14.80
C THR A 227 -4.82 -2.82 15.58
N ALA A 228 -4.31 -1.60 15.34
CA ALA A 228 -3.18 -1.06 16.11
C ALA A 228 -3.52 -0.92 17.61
N VAL A 229 -4.72 -0.40 17.94
CA VAL A 229 -5.23 -0.30 19.32
C VAL A 229 -5.38 -1.68 19.96
N LYS A 230 -5.93 -2.68 19.25
CA LYS A 230 -6.05 -4.06 19.73
C LYS A 230 -4.69 -4.61 20.16
N PHE A 231 -3.65 -4.44 19.33
CA PHE A 231 -2.32 -4.96 19.65
C PHE A 231 -1.56 -4.17 20.73
N ILE A 232 -1.67 -2.83 20.76
CA ILE A 232 -1.01 -2.01 21.78
C ILE A 232 -1.69 -2.09 23.16
N SER A 233 -3.00 -2.37 23.20
CA SER A 233 -3.78 -2.41 24.45
C SER A 233 -3.27 -3.43 25.47
N TYR A 234 -2.61 -4.50 25.02
CA TYR A 234 -1.94 -5.47 25.90
C TYR A 234 -0.82 -4.85 26.74
N HIS A 235 -0.10 -3.83 26.25
CA HIS A 235 0.87 -3.05 27.04
C HIS A 235 1.27 -1.74 26.35
N TRP A 236 0.57 -0.64 26.64
CA TRP A 236 0.81 0.68 26.02
C TRP A 236 2.27 1.17 26.10
N GLY A 237 2.97 0.97 27.23
CA GLY A 237 4.35 1.42 27.40
C GLY A 237 5.34 0.90 26.34
N ILE A 238 5.38 -0.43 26.15
CA ILE A 238 6.26 -1.08 25.15
C ILE A 238 5.91 -0.64 23.72
N GLY A 239 4.61 -0.55 23.39
CA GLY A 239 4.18 -0.13 22.05
C GLY A 239 4.47 1.34 21.74
N LEU A 240 4.21 2.24 22.69
CA LEU A 240 4.54 3.67 22.54
C LEU A 240 6.05 3.90 22.50
N MET A 241 6.83 3.17 23.30
CA MET A 241 8.30 3.18 23.22
C MET A 241 8.79 2.73 21.84
N THR A 242 8.23 1.63 21.30
CA THR A 242 8.56 1.12 19.97
C THR A 242 8.25 2.19 18.89
N ALA A 243 7.06 2.78 18.92
CA ALA A 243 6.68 3.86 18.00
C ALA A 243 7.59 5.09 18.14
N ALA A 244 7.92 5.50 19.37
CA ALA A 244 8.78 6.65 19.65
C ALA A 244 10.21 6.46 19.15
N ILE A 245 10.83 5.30 19.39
CA ILE A 245 12.16 4.96 18.86
C ILE A 245 12.14 5.01 17.34
N SER A 246 11.13 4.40 16.71
CA SER A 246 10.96 4.40 15.26
C SER A 246 10.89 5.82 14.68
N ILE A 247 10.08 6.71 15.28
CA ILE A 247 9.91 8.11 14.87
C ILE A 247 11.18 8.95 15.12
N ILE A 248 11.88 8.74 16.24
CA ILE A 248 13.14 9.43 16.54
C ILE A 248 14.22 9.06 15.53
N LEU A 249 14.35 7.77 15.21
CA LEU A 249 15.34 7.30 14.24
C LEU A 249 15.01 7.72 12.80
N SER A 250 13.73 7.77 12.42
CA SER A 250 13.31 8.11 11.04
C SER A 250 13.22 9.61 10.75
N LEU A 251 12.72 10.43 11.69
CA LEU A 251 12.48 11.86 11.48
C LEU A 251 13.53 12.75 12.13
N TYR A 252 13.84 12.54 13.42
CA TYR A 252 14.75 13.43 14.16
C TYR A 252 16.22 13.16 13.84
N LEU A 253 16.61 11.89 13.74
CA LEU A 253 17.97 11.51 13.38
C LEU A 253 18.23 11.43 11.87
N GLY A 254 17.21 11.61 11.02
CA GLY A 254 17.33 11.48 9.56
C GLY A 254 18.35 12.42 8.90
N LYS A 255 18.67 13.56 9.53
CA LYS A 255 19.70 14.50 9.04
C LYS A 255 21.15 14.07 9.31
N TYR A 256 21.37 13.12 10.21
CA TYR A 256 22.70 12.61 10.52
C TYR A 256 23.03 11.42 9.61
N LEU A 257 24.28 11.30 9.18
CA LEU A 257 24.77 10.18 8.39
C LEU A 257 25.74 9.37 9.25
N LEU A 258 25.46 8.08 9.48
CA LEU A 258 26.35 7.23 10.26
C LEU A 258 27.60 6.85 9.44
N PRO A 259 28.80 6.92 10.04
CA PRO A 259 30.03 6.39 9.43
C PRO A 259 30.04 4.86 9.49
N ILE A 260 29.83 4.20 8.35
CA ILE A 260 29.85 2.73 8.24
C ILE A 260 31.22 2.29 7.67
N PRO A 261 31.95 1.39 8.36
CA PRO A 261 33.15 0.77 7.79
C PRO A 261 32.76 -0.22 6.68
N VAL A 262 33.13 0.06 5.43
CA VAL A 262 32.89 -0.82 4.28
C VAL A 262 34.23 -1.35 3.75
N TRP A 263 34.28 -2.66 3.51
CA TRP A 263 35.44 -3.32 2.95
C TRP A 263 35.34 -3.46 1.43
N THR A 264 36.24 -2.84 0.68
CA THR A 264 36.32 -2.97 -0.78
C THR A 264 37.67 -3.56 -1.18
N ARG A 265 37.65 -4.63 -2.01
CA ARG A 265 38.85 -5.39 -2.43
C ARG A 265 39.97 -4.54 -3.07
N LYS A 266 39.65 -3.33 -3.57
CA LYS A 266 40.60 -2.35 -4.14
C LYS A 266 41.09 -1.26 -3.16
N ARG A 267 40.40 -1.01 -2.03
CA ARG A 267 40.66 0.12 -1.11
C ARG A 267 40.79 -0.29 0.37
N GLY A 268 40.59 -1.56 0.71
CA GLY A 268 40.56 -2.03 2.10
C GLY A 268 39.31 -1.59 2.85
N CYS A 269 39.43 -1.43 4.17
CA CYS A 269 38.39 -0.84 5.02
C CYS A 269 38.37 0.68 4.81
N HIS A 270 37.25 1.22 4.37
CA HIS A 270 37.03 2.66 4.22
C HIS A 270 35.63 3.04 4.72
N THR A 271 35.52 4.19 5.35
CA THR A 271 34.26 4.63 5.96
C THR A 271 33.41 5.36 4.94
N ILE A 272 32.19 4.85 4.68
CA ILE A 272 31.16 5.59 3.93
C ILE A 272 30.18 6.23 4.91
N ARG A 273 29.65 7.40 4.57
CA ARG A 273 28.57 8.06 5.34
C ARG A 273 27.23 7.62 4.75
N TYR A 274 26.37 6.98 5.55
CA TYR A 274 25.09 6.44 5.07
C TYR A 274 24.01 6.48 6.19
N PRO A 275 22.73 6.81 5.91
CA PRO A 275 21.70 7.02 6.92
C PRO A 275 21.07 5.70 7.43
N LEU A 276 21.89 4.74 7.88
CA LEU A 276 21.44 3.38 8.21
C LEU A 276 20.34 3.33 9.29
N HIS A 277 20.40 4.20 10.30
CA HIS A 277 19.38 4.31 11.35
C HIS A 277 18.03 4.79 10.85
N GLN A 278 17.98 5.66 9.84
CA GLN A 278 16.73 6.12 9.22
C GLN A 278 16.12 5.00 8.39
N VAL A 279 16.97 4.34 7.60
CA VAL A 279 16.69 3.23 6.69
C VAL A 279 16.16 2.00 7.45
N PHE A 280 16.73 1.67 8.61
CA PHE A 280 16.31 0.55 9.46
C PHE A 280 15.54 0.97 10.74
N SER A 281 15.01 2.20 10.78
CA SER A 281 14.37 2.80 11.98
C SER A 281 13.33 1.88 12.64
N ILE A 282 12.37 1.38 11.85
CA ILE A 282 11.32 0.46 12.29
C ILE A 282 11.88 -0.89 12.74
N LEU A 283 12.88 -1.44 12.04
CA LEU A 283 13.51 -2.71 12.44
C LEU A 283 14.24 -2.57 13.78
N ILE A 284 15.03 -1.51 13.94
CA ILE A 284 15.73 -1.22 15.20
C ILE A 284 14.73 -1.04 16.33
N ALA A 285 13.61 -0.34 16.09
CA ALA A 285 12.54 -0.20 17.05
C ALA A 285 11.91 -1.54 17.45
N ILE A 286 11.60 -2.42 16.49
CA ILE A 286 11.07 -3.77 16.77
C ILE A 286 12.08 -4.60 17.57
N MET A 287 13.36 -4.60 17.19
CA MET A 287 14.41 -5.34 17.89
C MET A 287 14.61 -4.85 19.34
N VAL A 288 14.59 -3.53 19.57
CA VAL A 288 14.69 -2.95 20.91
C VAL A 288 13.42 -3.24 21.73
N GLY A 289 12.23 -3.08 21.14
CA GLY A 289 10.96 -3.40 21.80
C GLY A 289 10.84 -4.88 22.18
N TRP A 290 11.28 -5.77 21.30
CA TRP A 290 11.34 -7.22 21.54
C TRP A 290 12.34 -7.57 22.64
N GLY A 291 13.55 -7.00 22.61
CA GLY A 291 14.56 -7.19 23.65
C GLY A 291 14.12 -6.69 25.03
N VAL A 292 13.48 -5.51 25.10
CA VAL A 292 12.93 -4.96 26.35
C VAL A 292 11.78 -5.84 26.87
N SER A 293 10.86 -6.28 26.01
CA SER A 293 9.82 -7.24 26.41
C SER A 293 10.43 -8.56 26.91
N GLY A 294 11.51 -9.06 26.31
CA GLY A 294 12.28 -10.21 26.79
C GLY A 294 12.84 -10.01 28.21
N ILE A 295 13.47 -8.86 28.47
CA ILE A 295 13.98 -8.51 29.80
C ILE A 295 12.83 -8.41 30.83
N CYS A 296 11.72 -7.75 30.48
CA CYS A 296 10.55 -7.65 31.36
C CYS A 296 9.84 -9.00 31.58
N THR A 297 9.92 -9.92 30.61
CA THR A 297 9.44 -11.31 30.74
C THR A 297 10.31 -12.06 31.76
N ALA A 298 11.63 -12.02 31.61
CA ALA A 298 12.58 -12.67 32.51
C ALA A 298 12.55 -12.09 33.93
N ALA A 299 12.24 -10.80 34.08
CA ALA A 299 12.05 -10.14 35.37
C ALA A 299 10.68 -10.41 36.03
N GLY A 300 9.77 -11.16 35.38
CA GLY A 300 8.44 -11.49 35.91
C GLY A 300 7.46 -10.31 36.00
N VAL A 301 7.76 -9.18 35.35
CA VAL A 301 6.98 -7.93 35.46
C VAL A 301 5.72 -7.96 34.57
N LEU A 302 5.71 -8.80 33.53
CA LEU A 302 4.61 -8.91 32.58
C LEU A 302 3.56 -9.94 33.01
N SER A 303 2.40 -9.44 33.46
CA SER A 303 1.25 -10.25 33.89
C SER A 303 0.45 -10.86 32.73
N HIS A 304 0.45 -10.24 31.55
CA HIS A 304 -0.27 -10.74 30.37
C HIS A 304 0.60 -11.61 29.47
N GLU A 305 0.16 -12.84 29.22
CA GLU A 305 0.81 -13.82 28.34
C GLU A 305 1.13 -13.27 26.95
N LYS A 306 0.17 -12.54 26.34
CA LYS A 306 0.31 -11.91 25.02
C LYS A 306 1.32 -10.75 24.94
N ALA A 307 1.85 -10.28 26.08
CA ALA A 307 2.91 -9.29 26.13
C ALA A 307 4.31 -9.91 26.37
N ARG A 308 4.37 -11.21 26.70
CA ARG A 308 5.61 -11.95 26.98
C ARG A 308 6.20 -12.57 25.71
N THR A 309 7.49 -12.86 25.76
CA THR A 309 8.26 -13.44 24.63
C THR A 309 8.42 -14.96 24.70
N ASP A 310 8.26 -15.56 25.87
CA ASP A 310 8.52 -16.98 26.11
C ASP A 310 7.41 -17.92 25.62
N VAL A 311 6.17 -17.42 25.57
CA VAL A 311 4.96 -18.13 25.08
C VAL A 311 5.13 -18.69 23.64
N GLY A 312 6.02 -18.11 22.84
CA GLY A 312 6.26 -18.53 21.45
C GLY A 312 7.31 -19.64 21.25
N ILE A 313 8.07 -20.02 22.28
CA ILE A 313 9.27 -20.89 22.12
C ILE A 313 8.90 -22.30 21.62
N ASP A 314 7.84 -22.90 22.16
CA ASP A 314 7.40 -24.25 21.77
C ASP A 314 6.87 -24.31 20.32
N ILE A 315 6.42 -23.17 19.78
CA ILE A 315 5.98 -23.04 18.40
C ILE A 315 7.20 -23.16 17.45
N VAL A 316 8.35 -22.57 17.81
CA VAL A 316 9.60 -22.64 17.03
C VAL A 316 10.18 -24.06 17.00
N ASN A 317 10.03 -24.81 18.08
CA ASN A 317 10.51 -26.19 18.18
C ASN A 317 9.67 -27.16 17.33
N ASN A 318 8.34 -26.97 17.31
CA ASN A 318 7.39 -27.87 16.62
C ASN A 318 7.12 -27.51 15.15
N ALA A 319 7.68 -26.40 14.64
CA ALA A 319 7.50 -25.98 13.25
C ALA A 319 8.29 -26.86 12.24
N SER A 320 7.63 -27.22 11.14
CA SER A 320 8.23 -27.94 10.01
C SER A 320 9.23 -27.08 9.24
N TRP A 321 10.34 -27.68 8.80
CA TRP A 321 11.42 -26.97 8.09
C TRP A 321 11.08 -26.53 6.66
N PHE A 322 10.10 -27.16 5.98
CA PHE A 322 9.74 -26.87 4.59
C PHE A 322 8.21 -26.95 4.38
N TYR A 323 7.62 -25.95 3.72
CA TYR A 323 6.18 -25.85 3.43
C TYR A 323 5.94 -24.94 2.18
N VAL A 324 4.93 -25.22 1.32
CA VAL A 324 4.80 -24.59 -0.03
C VAL A 324 3.35 -24.16 -0.38
N PRO A 325 3.06 -22.86 -0.54
CA PRO A 325 1.75 -22.31 -0.96
C PRO A 325 1.76 -21.35 -2.21
N HIS A 326 0.64 -20.96 -2.87
CA HIS A 326 0.55 -20.06 -4.10
C HIS A 326 -0.51 -18.86 -4.02
N PRO A 327 -0.38 -17.70 -4.74
CA PRO A 327 -0.45 -16.31 -4.15
C PRO A 327 -1.29 -15.15 -4.78
N THR A 328 -1.66 -14.15 -3.94
CA THR A 328 -2.59 -12.94 -3.72
C THR A 328 -2.78 -11.58 -4.58
N GLN A 329 -3.88 -10.76 -4.45
CA GLN A 329 -4.27 -9.49 -5.24
C GLN A 329 -4.61 -8.14 -4.50
N PHE A 330 -3.97 -6.97 -4.76
CA PHE A 330 -4.52 -5.57 -4.95
C PHE A 330 -3.38 -4.51 -5.17
N GLY A 331 -3.62 -3.20 -5.42
CA GLY A 331 -2.55 -2.18 -5.65
C GLY A 331 -2.51 -0.62 -5.85
N ASP A 332 -1.32 -0.01 -5.65
CA ASP A 332 -1.01 1.44 -5.37
C ASP A 332 -0.06 2.08 -6.43
N TYR A 333 -0.33 1.91 -7.73
CA TYR A 333 0.70 2.15 -8.76
C TYR A 333 1.12 3.62 -8.95
N TYR A 334 0.17 4.55 -8.85
CA TYR A 334 0.41 5.98 -9.05
C TYR A 334 1.30 6.57 -7.95
N ALA A 335 1.13 6.13 -6.70
CA ALA A 335 1.98 6.52 -5.58
C ALA A 335 3.43 6.05 -5.82
N CYS A 336 3.61 4.79 -6.24
CA CYS A 336 4.94 4.27 -6.56
C CYS A 336 5.60 5.00 -7.72
N ALA A 337 4.91 5.22 -8.84
CA ALA A 337 5.44 5.94 -10.00
C ALA A 337 5.99 7.32 -9.61
N LYS A 338 5.21 8.06 -8.80
CA LYS A 338 5.59 9.36 -8.23
C LYS A 338 6.83 9.25 -7.34
N THR A 339 6.85 8.37 -6.35
CA THR A 339 7.99 8.20 -5.44
C THR A 339 9.24 7.67 -6.16
N CYS A 340 9.06 7.02 -7.30
CA CYS A 340 10.13 6.55 -8.16
C CYS A 340 10.57 7.56 -9.24
N HIS A 341 9.97 8.76 -9.28
CA HIS A 341 10.23 9.79 -10.29
C HIS A 341 10.19 9.24 -11.72
N VAL A 342 9.12 8.49 -12.04
CA VAL A 342 8.80 8.00 -13.40
C VAL A 342 7.40 8.46 -13.82
N PRO A 343 7.11 8.57 -15.13
CA PRO A 343 5.78 8.96 -15.64
C PRO A 343 4.66 8.08 -15.06
N PRO A 344 3.42 8.57 -14.94
CA PRO A 344 2.32 7.78 -14.41
C PRO A 344 2.03 6.55 -15.31
N PRO A 345 1.57 5.43 -14.73
CA PRO A 345 1.30 4.22 -15.48
C PRO A 345 0.14 4.44 -16.48
N PRO A 346 0.32 4.14 -17.77
CA PRO A 346 -0.75 4.25 -18.76
C PRO A 346 -1.86 3.24 -18.48
N SER A 347 -3.10 3.50 -18.93
CA SER A 347 -4.27 2.69 -18.57
C SER A 347 -4.12 1.20 -18.87
N HIS A 348 -3.42 0.82 -19.94
CA HIS A 348 -3.15 -0.59 -20.27
C HIS A 348 -2.19 -1.26 -19.26
N ALA A 349 -1.24 -0.53 -18.68
CA ALA A 349 -0.37 -1.01 -17.61
C ALA A 349 -1.14 -1.13 -16.28
N VAL A 350 -2.03 -0.18 -15.98
CA VAL A 350 -2.93 -0.25 -14.82
C VAL A 350 -3.87 -1.45 -14.91
N ASN A 351 -4.56 -1.62 -16.06
CA ASN A 351 -5.39 -2.79 -16.34
C ASN A 351 -4.62 -4.11 -16.18
N ARG A 352 -3.34 -4.15 -16.59
CA ARG A 352 -2.48 -5.32 -16.46
C ARG A 352 -2.03 -5.59 -15.04
N GLY A 353 -1.74 -4.55 -14.27
CA GLY A 353 -1.52 -4.64 -12.83
C GLY A 353 -2.71 -5.36 -12.19
N ILE A 354 -3.87 -4.72 -12.28
CA ILE A 354 -5.19 -5.15 -11.76
C ILE A 354 -5.54 -6.59 -12.20
N ALA A 355 -5.23 -6.96 -13.45
CA ALA A 355 -5.38 -8.33 -13.92
C ALA A 355 -4.41 -9.32 -13.24
N ILE A 356 -3.10 -9.07 -13.28
CA ILE A 356 -2.08 -9.99 -12.72
C ILE A 356 -2.26 -10.16 -11.23
N GLU A 357 -2.40 -9.03 -10.56
CA GLU A 357 -2.90 -8.89 -9.21
C GLU A 357 -4.13 -9.76 -8.99
N GLY A 358 -5.17 -9.66 -9.82
CA GLY A 358 -6.39 -10.46 -9.71
C GLY A 358 -6.23 -11.97 -9.83
N LEU A 359 -5.45 -12.42 -10.82
CA LEU A 359 -5.05 -13.81 -10.96
C LEU A 359 -4.38 -14.30 -9.67
N CYS A 360 -3.65 -13.41 -9.01
CA CYS A 360 -3.00 -13.74 -7.78
C CYS A 360 -3.99 -13.94 -6.58
N THR A 361 -5.04 -13.13 -6.31
CA THR A 361 -5.98 -13.52 -5.19
C THR A 361 -6.68 -14.84 -5.41
N THR A 362 -6.93 -15.21 -6.67
CA THR A 362 -7.39 -16.57 -6.95
C THR A 362 -6.39 -17.62 -6.44
N LEU A 363 -5.10 -17.46 -6.72
CA LEU A 363 -4.08 -18.38 -6.23
C LEU A 363 -3.97 -18.36 -4.69
N SER A 364 -4.03 -17.20 -4.02
CA SER A 364 -4.04 -17.13 -2.54
C SER A 364 -5.15 -17.95 -1.90
N GLY A 365 -6.37 -17.80 -2.42
CA GLY A 365 -7.52 -18.57 -1.95
C GLY A 365 -7.33 -20.06 -2.17
N ILE A 366 -6.66 -20.48 -3.26
CA ILE A 366 -6.36 -21.90 -3.52
C ILE A 366 -5.42 -22.51 -2.46
N MET A 367 -4.65 -21.70 -1.72
CA MET A 367 -3.49 -22.17 -0.95
C MET A 367 -3.47 -21.70 0.50
N GLY A 368 -4.56 -21.09 0.95
CA GLY A 368 -4.85 -20.87 2.37
C GLY A 368 -4.04 -19.79 3.07
N ALA A 369 -3.72 -18.68 2.38
CA ALA A 369 -3.22 -17.50 3.07
C ALA A 369 -4.34 -16.77 3.85
N GLY A 370 -5.60 -17.01 3.49
CA GLY A 370 -6.79 -16.45 4.16
C GLY A 370 -6.97 -14.93 3.98
N HIS A 371 -6.19 -14.30 3.10
CA HIS A 371 -6.29 -12.87 2.77
C HIS A 371 -5.98 -12.62 1.28
N ALA A 372 -6.42 -11.48 0.74
CA ALA A 372 -5.89 -10.94 -0.52
C ALA A 372 -4.50 -10.28 -0.30
N THR A 373 -3.79 -9.79 -1.32
CA THR A 373 -2.69 -8.81 -1.08
C THR A 373 -3.25 -7.42 -1.28
N SER A 374 -2.48 -6.38 -1.02
CA SER A 374 -2.44 -5.22 -1.89
C SER A 374 -0.98 -4.89 -2.19
N THR A 375 -0.74 -4.01 -3.14
CA THR A 375 0.53 -3.29 -3.24
C THR A 375 0.63 -2.45 -1.98
N TYR A 376 1.77 -2.54 -1.29
CA TYR A 376 1.87 -1.97 0.03
C TYR A 376 2.42 -0.54 0.02
N GLY A 377 1.54 0.44 0.25
CA GLY A 377 1.89 1.85 0.36
C GLY A 377 3.00 2.18 1.37
N GLY A 378 3.20 1.34 2.40
CA GLY A 378 4.31 1.50 3.36
C GLY A 378 5.70 1.33 2.72
N ASN A 379 5.87 0.30 1.89
CA ASN A 379 7.14 0.08 1.16
C ASN A 379 7.34 1.13 0.06
N ILE A 380 6.25 1.60 -0.57
CA ILE A 380 6.29 2.74 -1.50
C ILE A 380 6.80 3.99 -0.78
N GLY A 381 6.21 4.36 0.36
CA GLY A 381 6.66 5.51 1.15
C GLY A 381 8.13 5.39 1.55
N ALA A 382 8.61 4.17 1.85
CA ALA A 382 10.02 3.94 2.19
C ALA A 382 10.97 4.16 1.01
N ILE A 383 10.54 4.03 -0.25
CA ILE A 383 11.34 4.46 -1.41
C ILE A 383 11.62 5.97 -1.32
N GLY A 384 10.66 6.78 -0.87
CA GLY A 384 10.80 8.23 -0.75
C GLY A 384 11.83 8.67 0.30
N ILE A 385 12.00 7.85 1.35
CA ILE A 385 12.98 8.07 2.42
C ILE A 385 14.35 7.48 2.05
N THR A 386 14.37 6.23 1.59
CA THR A 386 15.62 5.52 1.23
C THR A 386 16.26 6.03 -0.06
N LYS A 387 15.47 6.66 -0.93
CA LYS A 387 15.82 7.06 -2.29
C LYS A 387 16.30 5.88 -3.17
N VAL A 388 15.84 4.65 -2.88
CA VAL A 388 16.17 3.41 -3.62
C VAL A 388 14.91 2.83 -4.30
N GLY A 389 14.73 3.14 -5.59
CA GLY A 389 13.59 2.68 -6.41
C GLY A 389 13.87 1.49 -7.33
N SER A 390 15.02 0.82 -7.24
CA SER A 390 15.37 -0.18 -8.27
C SER A 390 14.52 -1.46 -8.21
N ARG A 391 14.08 -1.96 -9.38
CA ARG A 391 13.31 -3.22 -9.48
C ARG A 391 14.09 -4.43 -9.01
N LEU A 392 15.42 -4.42 -9.17
CA LEU A 392 16.27 -5.53 -8.76
C LEU A 392 16.20 -5.76 -7.24
N VAL A 393 16.11 -4.69 -6.44
CA VAL A 393 15.90 -4.77 -4.99
C VAL A 393 14.59 -5.48 -4.65
N PHE A 394 13.50 -5.14 -5.32
CA PHE A 394 12.20 -5.76 -5.07
C PHE A 394 12.08 -7.20 -5.63
N LEU A 395 12.83 -7.54 -6.68
CA LEU A 395 12.99 -8.93 -7.14
C LEU A 395 13.78 -9.79 -6.14
N VAL A 396 14.84 -9.25 -5.53
CA VAL A 396 15.58 -9.96 -4.46
C VAL A 396 14.72 -10.07 -3.21
N LEU A 397 13.89 -9.06 -2.89
CA LEU A 397 12.92 -9.12 -1.81
C LEU A 397 11.92 -10.26 -2.00
N ALA A 398 11.38 -10.43 -3.22
CA ALA A 398 10.48 -11.53 -3.55
C ALA A 398 11.11 -12.90 -3.24
N ILE A 399 12.40 -13.07 -3.57
CA ILE A 399 13.15 -14.30 -3.29
C ILE A 399 13.39 -14.49 -1.77
N ILE A 400 13.68 -13.42 -1.03
CA ILE A 400 13.81 -13.47 0.44
C ILE A 400 12.49 -13.91 1.09
N TYR A 401 11.36 -13.37 0.63
CA TYR A 401 10.03 -13.69 1.13
C TYR A 401 9.62 -15.14 0.81
N ILE A 402 9.89 -15.61 -0.40
CA ILE A 402 9.78 -17.04 -0.77
C ILE A 402 10.62 -17.90 0.19
N ALA A 403 11.87 -17.53 0.49
CA ALA A 403 12.71 -18.28 1.41
C ALA A 403 12.19 -18.27 2.87
N PHE A 404 11.67 -17.13 3.35
CA PHE A 404 11.04 -17.03 4.67
C PHE A 404 9.78 -17.90 4.79
N GLY A 405 8.93 -17.93 3.77
CA GLY A 405 7.72 -18.74 3.77
C GLY A 405 7.95 -20.24 3.52
N LEU A 406 9.02 -20.61 2.81
CA LEU A 406 9.46 -22.00 2.71
C LEU A 406 9.95 -22.53 4.07
N ILE A 407 10.80 -21.75 4.74
CA ILE A 407 11.49 -22.17 5.95
C ILE A 407 10.67 -21.74 7.17
N GLY A 408 9.67 -22.56 7.52
CA GLY A 408 8.65 -22.22 8.53
C GLY A 408 9.16 -21.89 9.94
N LYS A 409 10.44 -22.17 10.23
CA LYS A 409 11.11 -21.67 11.43
C LYS A 409 11.26 -20.14 11.47
N PHE A 410 11.43 -19.46 10.34
CA PHE A 410 11.42 -17.99 10.32
C PHE A 410 10.05 -17.45 10.71
N SER A 411 8.98 -18.00 10.12
CA SER A 411 7.59 -17.65 10.48
C SER A 411 7.30 -17.92 11.97
N ALA A 412 7.78 -19.03 12.52
CA ALA A 412 7.63 -19.34 13.94
C ALA A 412 8.35 -18.31 14.83
N VAL A 413 9.58 -17.92 14.48
CA VAL A 413 10.32 -16.86 15.20
C VAL A 413 9.57 -15.53 15.12
N PHE A 414 9.02 -15.15 13.96
CA PHE A 414 8.28 -13.90 13.82
C PHE A 414 6.98 -13.89 14.65
N ILE A 415 6.34 -15.03 14.87
CA ILE A 415 5.17 -15.14 15.77
C ILE A 415 5.52 -14.97 17.26
N THR A 416 6.79 -15.09 17.64
CA THR A 416 7.25 -14.76 19.00
C THR A 416 7.38 -13.25 19.27
N ILE A 417 7.18 -12.40 18.25
CA ILE A 417 7.18 -10.94 18.41
C ILE A 417 5.94 -10.53 19.24
N PRO A 418 6.12 -9.88 20.41
CA PRO A 418 5.00 -9.52 21.28
C PRO A 418 4.02 -8.56 20.62
N HIS A 419 2.72 -8.77 20.88
CA HIS A 419 1.66 -7.92 20.34
C HIS A 419 1.85 -6.41 20.62
N PRO A 420 2.32 -5.95 21.79
CA PRO A 420 2.60 -4.52 22.01
C PRO A 420 3.65 -3.92 21.06
N VAL A 421 4.71 -4.68 20.74
CA VAL A 421 5.78 -4.26 19.81
C VAL A 421 5.21 -4.16 18.40
N LEU A 422 4.38 -5.13 18.01
CA LEU A 422 3.65 -5.14 16.75
C LEU A 422 2.73 -3.90 16.62
N GLY A 423 1.96 -3.59 17.65
CA GLY A 423 1.11 -2.38 17.70
C GLY A 423 1.92 -1.09 17.54
N GLY A 424 3.09 -0.99 18.19
CA GLY A 424 4.01 0.15 18.04
C GLY A 424 4.55 0.32 16.62
N ALA A 425 4.91 -0.78 15.95
CA ALA A 425 5.34 -0.76 14.54
C ALA A 425 4.21 -0.33 13.59
N LEU A 426 2.99 -0.85 13.80
CA LEU A 426 1.80 -0.49 13.02
C LEU A 426 1.45 1.00 13.13
N ILE A 427 1.63 1.62 14.31
CA ILE A 427 1.42 3.07 14.48
C ILE A 427 2.32 3.87 13.52
N THR A 428 3.62 3.54 13.42
CA THR A 428 4.51 4.25 12.49
C THR A 428 4.11 4.00 11.03
N MET A 429 3.82 2.75 10.67
CA MET A 429 3.49 2.37 9.29
C MET A 429 2.17 3.00 8.81
N PHE A 430 1.09 2.90 9.60
CA PHE A 430 -0.20 3.47 9.23
C PHE A 430 -0.17 5.01 9.27
N GLY A 431 0.58 5.62 10.20
CA GLY A 431 0.79 7.08 10.18
C GLY A 431 1.49 7.56 8.90
N MET A 432 2.53 6.83 8.46
CA MET A 432 3.24 7.11 7.22
C MET A 432 2.38 6.86 5.97
N PHE A 433 1.61 5.77 5.95
CA PHE A 433 0.63 5.47 4.89
C PHE A 433 -0.42 6.58 4.76
N ILE A 434 -1.03 7.01 5.87
CA ILE A 434 -1.98 8.14 5.91
C ILE A 434 -1.33 9.42 5.34
N GLY A 435 -0.07 9.70 5.70
CA GLY A 435 0.69 10.83 5.16
C GLY A 435 0.86 10.76 3.63
N VAL A 436 1.23 9.59 3.09
CA VAL A 436 1.34 9.37 1.64
C VAL A 436 0.00 9.57 0.94
N VAL A 437 -1.09 9.05 1.51
CA VAL A 437 -2.45 9.19 0.96
C VAL A 437 -2.90 10.65 0.95
N LEU A 438 -2.68 11.39 2.04
CA LEU A 438 -2.99 12.82 2.12
C LEU A 438 -2.13 13.67 1.16
N SER A 439 -0.90 13.25 0.84
CA SER A 439 -0.05 13.95 -0.15
C SER A 439 -0.66 14.02 -1.55
N ASN A 440 -1.62 13.15 -1.86
CA ASN A 440 -2.36 13.15 -3.12
C ASN A 440 -3.46 14.23 -3.17
N LEU A 441 -3.77 14.89 -2.06
CA LEU A 441 -4.63 16.09 -2.08
C LEU A 441 -3.94 17.30 -2.73
N ARG A 442 -2.61 17.29 -2.92
CA ARG A 442 -1.88 18.36 -3.65
C ARG A 442 -2.40 18.56 -5.08
N TYR A 443 -2.99 17.54 -5.69
CA TYR A 443 -3.58 17.63 -7.04
C TYR A 443 -5.01 18.17 -7.04
N VAL A 444 -5.69 18.18 -5.89
CA VAL A 444 -7.08 18.62 -5.74
C VAL A 444 -7.12 20.11 -5.41
N CYS A 445 -8.03 20.86 -6.02
CA CYS A 445 -8.27 22.25 -5.66
C CYS A 445 -8.96 22.35 -4.28
N LEU A 446 -8.17 22.42 -3.21
CA LEU A 446 -8.64 22.51 -1.82
C LEU A 446 -9.17 23.90 -1.42
N SER A 447 -9.13 24.91 -2.29
CA SER A 447 -9.87 26.17 -2.07
C SER A 447 -11.35 26.02 -2.43
N SER A 448 -11.75 24.96 -3.14
CA SER A 448 -13.14 24.71 -3.50
C SER A 448 -13.93 24.08 -2.35
N THR A 449 -14.99 24.77 -1.93
CA THR A 449 -15.99 24.27 -0.98
C THR A 449 -16.60 22.94 -1.42
N ARG A 450 -16.78 22.73 -2.75
CA ARG A 450 -17.25 21.46 -3.32
C ARG A 450 -16.33 20.31 -2.91
N ASN A 451 -15.04 20.44 -3.20
CA ASN A 451 -14.07 19.38 -2.97
C ASN A 451 -13.88 19.10 -1.48
N ILE A 452 -13.76 20.15 -0.64
CA ILE A 452 -13.66 19.99 0.81
C ILE A 452 -14.91 19.28 1.37
N ALA A 453 -16.10 19.68 0.92
CA ALA A 453 -17.36 19.06 1.36
C ALA A 453 -17.45 17.58 0.95
N ILE A 454 -17.12 17.23 -0.30
CA ILE A 454 -17.11 15.84 -0.77
C ILE A 454 -16.15 14.99 0.07
N ILE A 455 -14.90 15.43 0.23
CA ILE A 455 -13.87 14.69 0.96
C ILE A 455 -14.28 14.52 2.43
N GLY A 456 -14.64 15.62 3.11
CA GLY A 456 -15.00 15.61 4.53
C GLY A 456 -16.25 14.79 4.84
N THR A 457 -17.32 14.95 4.06
CA THR A 457 -18.55 14.16 4.25
C THR A 457 -18.35 12.68 3.96
N SER A 458 -17.53 12.33 2.96
CA SER A 458 -17.24 10.93 2.63
C SER A 458 -16.43 10.22 3.71
N ILE A 459 -15.44 10.90 4.31
CA ILE A 459 -14.71 10.37 5.47
C ILE A 459 -15.66 10.21 6.66
N LEU A 460 -16.49 11.21 6.95
CA LEU A 460 -17.40 11.17 8.09
C LEU A 460 -18.42 10.02 7.97
N ILE A 461 -19.09 9.90 6.81
CA ILE A 461 -20.05 8.82 6.55
C ILE A 461 -19.36 7.44 6.50
N GLY A 462 -18.15 7.37 5.93
CA GLY A 462 -17.33 6.16 5.93
C GLY A 462 -17.03 5.63 7.34
N LEU A 463 -16.84 6.52 8.32
CA LEU A 463 -16.68 6.12 9.73
C LEU A 463 -18.01 5.89 10.45
N MET A 464 -19.04 6.69 10.17
CA MET A 464 -20.33 6.62 10.85
C MET A 464 -21.14 5.37 10.51
N VAL A 465 -21.17 4.93 9.25
CA VAL A 465 -22.03 3.80 8.83
C VAL A 465 -21.61 2.48 9.49
N PRO A 466 -20.31 2.08 9.52
CA PRO A 466 -19.87 0.90 10.25
C PRO A 466 -20.06 1.02 11.76
N TYR A 467 -19.81 2.21 12.33
CA TYR A 467 -19.98 2.43 13.77
C TYR A 467 -21.46 2.30 14.18
N TRP A 468 -22.38 2.85 13.38
CA TRP A 468 -23.82 2.62 13.57
C TRP A 468 -24.21 1.16 13.38
N ALA A 469 -23.65 0.48 12.36
CA ALA A 469 -23.88 -0.95 12.13
C ALA A 469 -23.48 -1.81 13.34
N GLU A 470 -22.33 -1.51 13.95
CA GLU A 470 -21.81 -2.17 15.15
C GLU A 470 -22.69 -1.91 16.38
N LEU A 471 -23.24 -0.70 16.54
CA LEU A 471 -24.15 -0.37 17.64
C LEU A 471 -25.50 -1.11 17.59
N GLN A 472 -25.98 -1.49 16.39
CA GLN A 472 -27.21 -2.28 16.23
C GLN A 472 -26.97 -3.80 16.32
N GLY A 473 -25.74 -4.26 16.04
CA GLY A 473 -25.35 -5.67 16.16
C GLY A 473 -26.26 -6.63 15.39
N LYS A 474 -26.93 -7.54 16.11
CA LYS A 474 -27.78 -8.58 15.51
C LYS A 474 -29.04 -8.00 14.84
N ASP A 475 -29.55 -6.85 15.28
CA ASP A 475 -30.85 -6.30 14.85
C ASP A 475 -30.76 -5.36 13.62
N LEU A 476 -29.54 -5.09 13.11
CA LEU A 476 -29.29 -4.10 12.05
C LEU A 476 -30.10 -4.31 10.76
N VAL A 477 -30.30 -5.56 10.34
CA VAL A 477 -31.03 -5.94 9.12
C VAL A 477 -31.79 -7.23 9.38
N LEU A 478 -33.10 -7.18 9.13
CA LEU A 478 -34.05 -8.28 9.34
C LEU A 478 -34.98 -8.41 8.12
N THR A 479 -34.44 -8.79 6.95
CA THR A 479 -35.22 -9.05 5.73
C THR A 479 -35.97 -10.39 5.77
N GLY A 480 -35.74 -11.21 6.80
CA GLY A 480 -36.27 -12.57 6.90
C GLY A 480 -35.43 -13.62 6.15
N ASN A 481 -34.32 -13.22 5.53
CA ASN A 481 -33.36 -14.12 4.90
C ASN A 481 -31.95 -13.89 5.45
N PHE A 482 -31.52 -14.78 6.34
CA PHE A 482 -30.22 -14.71 7.03
C PHE A 482 -29.02 -14.50 6.09
N ARG A 483 -29.08 -14.99 4.84
CA ARG A 483 -27.98 -14.82 3.87
C ARG A 483 -27.91 -13.38 3.36
N VAL A 484 -29.07 -12.81 3.06
CA VAL A 484 -29.18 -11.41 2.59
C VAL A 484 -28.84 -10.46 3.73
N ASP A 485 -29.34 -10.74 4.93
CA ASP A 485 -29.04 -9.98 6.15
C ASP A 485 -27.53 -9.97 6.42
N ASN A 486 -26.86 -11.13 6.39
CA ASN A 486 -25.40 -11.20 6.60
C ASN A 486 -24.60 -10.48 5.51
N ILE A 487 -25.01 -10.54 4.25
CA ILE A 487 -24.38 -9.78 3.15
C ILE A 487 -24.52 -8.28 3.41
N LEU A 488 -25.74 -7.79 3.68
CA LEU A 488 -26.00 -6.37 3.92
C LEU A 488 -25.26 -5.85 5.16
N LYS A 489 -25.27 -6.60 6.26
CA LYS A 489 -24.51 -6.28 7.48
C LYS A 489 -23.00 -6.19 7.20
N THR A 490 -22.44 -7.11 6.41
CA THR A 490 -21.01 -7.09 6.02
C THR A 490 -20.66 -5.90 5.13
N LEU A 491 -21.56 -5.52 4.20
CA LEU A 491 -21.37 -4.36 3.34
C LEU A 491 -21.45 -3.03 4.13
N LEU A 492 -22.40 -2.92 5.07
CA LEU A 492 -22.55 -1.74 5.95
C LEU A 492 -21.37 -1.61 6.95
N GLY A 493 -20.82 -2.73 7.42
CA GLY A 493 -19.61 -2.75 8.24
C GLY A 493 -18.34 -2.30 7.50
N ASN A 494 -18.37 -2.14 6.17
CA ASN A 494 -17.20 -1.75 5.38
C ASN A 494 -17.10 -0.23 5.21
N ALA A 495 -16.25 0.39 6.05
CA ALA A 495 -15.97 1.83 6.04
C ALA A 495 -15.56 2.37 4.67
N ASN A 496 -14.75 1.60 3.96
CA ASN A 496 -14.17 2.00 2.68
C ASN A 496 -15.25 1.99 1.60
N LEU A 497 -16.17 1.03 1.65
CA LEU A 497 -17.28 0.93 0.70
C LEU A 497 -18.27 2.09 0.84
N SER A 498 -18.72 2.39 2.06
CA SER A 498 -19.69 3.47 2.31
C SER A 498 -19.09 4.85 1.97
N GLY A 499 -17.84 5.09 2.36
CA GLY A 499 -17.12 6.31 1.99
C GLY A 499 -16.83 6.43 0.49
N ALA A 500 -16.39 5.36 -0.17
CA ALA A 500 -16.10 5.37 -1.61
C ALA A 500 -17.35 5.58 -2.47
N LEU A 501 -18.46 4.92 -2.13
CA LEU A 501 -19.73 5.09 -2.84
C LEU A 501 -20.22 6.53 -2.72
N LEU A 502 -20.17 7.13 -1.54
CA LEU A 502 -20.55 8.53 -1.35
C LEU A 502 -19.59 9.49 -2.09
N ALA A 503 -18.28 9.30 -1.96
CA ALA A 503 -17.28 10.14 -2.62
C ALA A 503 -17.39 10.09 -4.16
N CYS A 504 -17.65 8.90 -4.71
CA CYS A 504 -17.84 8.70 -6.15
C CYS A 504 -19.16 9.32 -6.62
N PHE A 505 -20.25 9.11 -5.85
CA PHE A 505 -21.55 9.67 -6.16
C PHE A 505 -21.53 11.21 -6.15
N LEU A 506 -21.01 11.83 -5.09
CA LEU A 506 -20.96 13.28 -4.97
C LEU A 506 -19.99 13.92 -5.99
N ASP A 507 -18.82 13.32 -6.25
CA ASP A 507 -17.88 13.88 -7.23
C ASP A 507 -18.36 13.76 -8.68
N ASN A 508 -19.30 12.87 -9.00
CA ASN A 508 -19.90 12.77 -10.33
C ASN A 508 -21.28 13.46 -10.45
N THR A 509 -21.96 13.78 -9.34
CA THR A 509 -23.26 14.48 -9.36
C THR A 509 -23.16 15.98 -9.09
N ILE A 510 -22.18 16.44 -8.28
CA ILE A 510 -21.98 17.86 -8.02
C ILE A 510 -21.13 18.47 -9.16
N PRO A 511 -21.61 19.49 -9.87
CA PRO A 511 -20.86 20.14 -10.95
C PRO A 511 -19.49 20.63 -10.49
N GLY A 512 -18.45 20.39 -11.29
CA GLY A 512 -17.08 20.84 -11.05
C GLY A 512 -16.18 20.49 -12.24
N THR A 513 -15.08 21.23 -12.43
CA THR A 513 -14.20 21.04 -13.61
C THR A 513 -13.21 19.88 -13.39
N LEU A 514 -12.64 19.34 -14.47
CA LEU A 514 -11.62 18.28 -14.38
C LEU A 514 -10.34 18.75 -13.66
N ASP A 515 -9.99 20.04 -13.82
CA ASP A 515 -8.86 20.67 -13.16
C ASP A 515 -9.14 20.87 -11.66
N GLU A 516 -10.33 21.35 -11.32
CA GLU A 516 -10.78 21.50 -9.93
C GLU A 516 -10.78 20.15 -9.19
N ARG A 517 -11.27 19.09 -9.85
CA ARG A 517 -11.24 17.70 -9.36
C ARG A 517 -9.83 17.11 -9.29
N GLY A 518 -8.82 17.79 -9.82
CA GLY A 518 -7.45 17.29 -9.92
C GLY A 518 -7.25 16.17 -10.94
N ILE A 519 -8.26 15.85 -11.74
CA ILE A 519 -8.21 14.75 -12.73
C ILE A 519 -7.21 15.11 -13.83
N THR A 520 -7.24 16.35 -14.33
CA THR A 520 -6.27 16.81 -15.34
C THR A 520 -4.85 16.73 -14.78
N SER A 521 -4.58 17.31 -13.62
CA SER A 521 -3.24 17.29 -12.99
C SER A 521 -2.75 15.88 -12.61
N TRP A 522 -3.66 14.92 -12.45
CA TRP A 522 -3.35 13.53 -12.11
C TRP A 522 -3.16 12.62 -13.34
N GLN A 523 -3.89 12.88 -14.43
CA GLN A 523 -3.82 12.12 -15.68
C GLN A 523 -2.83 12.74 -16.67
N ASN A 524 -2.88 14.06 -16.85
CA ASN A 524 -1.93 14.83 -17.63
C ASN A 524 -0.69 15.16 -16.78
N ILE A 525 0.15 14.15 -16.60
CA ILE A 525 1.58 14.37 -16.40
C ILE A 525 2.29 14.21 -17.78
N PRO A 526 2.24 15.23 -18.65
CA PRO A 526 3.30 15.47 -19.61
C PRO A 526 4.00 16.80 -19.35
N SER A 527 5.26 16.84 -19.75
CA SER A 527 6.03 18.03 -20.07
C SER A 527 5.20 19.12 -20.76
N LYS A 528 4.72 20.13 -20.02
CA LYS A 528 4.35 21.48 -20.50
C LYS A 528 3.92 22.40 -19.35
N THR A 529 4.87 23.19 -18.86
CA THR A 529 4.60 24.60 -18.55
C THR A 529 5.15 25.40 -19.73
N GLN A 530 4.32 25.69 -20.72
CA GLN A 530 4.69 26.59 -21.83
C GLN A 530 4.15 27.99 -21.54
N GLU A 531 4.86 28.73 -20.68
CA GLU A 531 4.93 30.20 -20.75
C GLU A 531 6.13 30.75 -19.94
N SER A 532 7.31 30.15 -20.15
CA SER A 532 8.62 30.78 -19.84
C SER A 532 9.69 30.08 -20.67
N GLU A 533 10.34 30.77 -21.60
CA GLU A 533 11.63 30.29 -22.10
C GLU A 533 12.67 30.50 -20.98
N ASN A 534 13.46 29.45 -20.71
CA ASN A 534 14.50 29.39 -19.67
C ASN A 534 13.99 29.40 -18.21
N LEU A 535 13.55 28.23 -17.69
CA LEU A 535 13.81 27.78 -16.30
C LEU A 535 13.32 26.31 -16.09
N VAL A 536 14.28 25.41 -15.87
CA VAL A 536 14.17 24.04 -15.30
C VAL A 536 13.00 23.16 -15.76
N THR A 537 13.26 22.27 -16.73
CA THR A 537 12.49 21.02 -16.87
C THR A 537 12.83 20.05 -15.74
N GLU A 538 11.84 19.63 -14.95
CA GLU A 538 11.92 18.34 -14.24
C GLU A 538 11.69 17.20 -15.26
N ASP A 539 12.71 16.90 -16.05
CA ASP A 539 12.71 15.73 -16.93
C ASP A 539 12.83 14.44 -16.09
N PHE A 540 11.83 13.56 -16.20
CA PHE A 540 11.90 12.23 -15.58
C PHE A 540 13.14 11.47 -16.08
N LYS A 541 13.94 10.90 -15.15
CA LYS A 541 15.15 10.12 -15.50
C LYS A 541 14.87 8.94 -16.43
N GLU A 542 13.65 8.39 -16.41
CA GLU A 542 13.27 7.20 -17.17
C GLU A 542 11.87 7.39 -17.78
N GLY A 543 11.66 6.90 -19.02
CA GLY A 543 10.42 7.09 -19.76
C GLY A 543 9.35 6.01 -19.55
N ILE A 544 8.25 6.08 -20.32
CA ILE A 544 7.13 5.12 -20.30
C ILE A 544 7.58 3.67 -20.60
N GLU A 545 8.76 3.48 -21.19
CA GLU A 545 9.38 2.19 -21.48
C GLU A 545 9.51 1.26 -20.25
N VAL A 546 9.58 1.83 -19.04
CA VAL A 546 9.56 1.08 -17.76
C VAL A 546 8.35 0.13 -17.68
N TYR A 547 7.22 0.51 -18.26
CA TYR A 547 5.93 -0.21 -18.23
C TYR A 547 5.73 -1.26 -19.34
N GLU A 548 6.67 -1.41 -20.28
CA GLU A 548 6.51 -2.38 -21.38
C GLU A 548 6.49 -3.83 -20.87
N PRO A 549 5.58 -4.71 -21.33
CA PRO A 549 5.56 -6.11 -20.89
C PRO A 549 6.76 -6.90 -21.43
N LEU A 550 7.21 -7.92 -20.67
CA LEU A 550 8.41 -8.73 -20.93
C LEU A 550 8.36 -9.61 -22.22
N PHE A 551 7.33 -9.48 -23.05
CA PHE A 551 7.14 -10.36 -24.21
C PHE A 551 8.15 -10.09 -25.35
N PRO A 552 8.60 -11.13 -26.08
CA PRO A 552 9.46 -10.94 -27.25
C PRO A 552 8.84 -9.98 -28.27
N GLN A 553 9.68 -9.16 -28.94
CA GLN A 553 9.24 -8.15 -29.94
C GLN A 553 8.24 -8.72 -30.97
N LYS A 554 8.46 -9.98 -31.40
CA LYS A 554 7.61 -10.70 -32.36
C LYS A 554 6.16 -10.87 -31.88
N TRP A 555 5.96 -11.09 -30.58
CA TRP A 555 4.63 -11.24 -29.99
C TRP A 555 3.98 -9.87 -29.78
N ARG A 556 4.75 -8.88 -29.31
CA ARG A 556 4.29 -7.49 -29.12
C ARG A 556 3.70 -6.87 -30.40
N ASN A 557 4.25 -7.23 -31.57
CA ASN A 557 3.80 -6.71 -32.86
C ASN A 557 2.61 -7.48 -33.50
N SER A 558 2.03 -8.48 -32.84
CA SER A 558 0.88 -9.21 -33.41
C SER A 558 -0.41 -8.38 -33.39
N LYS A 559 -1.16 -8.40 -34.50
CA LYS A 559 -2.41 -7.65 -34.68
C LYS A 559 -3.49 -8.00 -33.65
N ILE A 560 -3.39 -9.17 -33.01
CA ILE A 560 -4.34 -9.66 -32.00
C ILE A 560 -4.23 -8.84 -30.70
N LEU A 561 -3.04 -8.34 -30.34
CA LEU A 561 -2.84 -7.61 -29.07
C LEU A 561 -3.63 -6.30 -29.00
N LYS A 562 -4.00 -5.71 -30.14
CA LYS A 562 -4.89 -4.53 -30.19
C LYS A 562 -6.22 -4.75 -29.46
N TYR A 563 -6.71 -5.99 -29.42
CA TYR A 563 -7.99 -6.34 -28.78
C TYR A 563 -7.84 -6.75 -27.31
N ILE A 564 -6.62 -6.69 -26.74
CA ILE A 564 -6.33 -7.12 -25.37
C ILE A 564 -6.11 -5.87 -24.49
N PRO A 565 -7.07 -5.47 -23.63
CA PRO A 565 -7.09 -4.17 -22.94
C PRO A 565 -5.94 -3.90 -21.95
N PHE A 566 -5.14 -4.92 -21.63
CA PHE A 566 -4.02 -4.87 -20.70
C PHE A 566 -2.64 -4.90 -21.40
N LEU A 567 -2.61 -4.92 -22.73
CA LEU A 567 -1.38 -4.89 -23.53
C LEU A 567 -1.28 -3.57 -24.32
N PRO A 568 -0.06 -3.07 -24.60
CA PRO A 568 0.11 -1.88 -25.45
C PRO A 568 -0.34 -2.18 -26.89
N ASP A 569 -1.07 -1.25 -27.52
CA ASP A 569 -1.43 -1.35 -28.94
C ASP A 569 -0.18 -1.07 -29.80
N PRO A 570 0.33 -2.02 -30.59
CA PRO A 570 1.56 -1.84 -31.39
C PRO A 570 1.44 -0.76 -32.48
N LYS A 571 0.24 -0.23 -32.77
CA LYS A 571 0.03 0.90 -33.68
C LYS A 571 -0.06 2.24 -32.97
N LYS A 572 -0.45 2.28 -31.70
CA LYS A 572 -0.22 3.46 -30.85
C LYS A 572 1.24 3.42 -30.37
N LYS A 573 2.14 4.03 -31.15
CA LYS A 573 3.36 4.59 -30.53
C LYS A 573 2.94 5.43 -29.31
N PRO A 574 3.79 5.57 -28.27
CA PRO A 574 3.57 6.53 -27.20
C PRO A 574 3.69 7.95 -27.77
N VAL A 575 2.64 8.38 -28.45
CA VAL A 575 2.38 9.74 -28.88
C VAL A 575 1.89 10.43 -27.63
N LEU A 576 2.65 11.43 -27.15
CA LEU A 576 2.07 12.47 -26.29
C LEU A 576 0.77 12.91 -26.95
N GLU A 577 -0.38 12.73 -26.30
CA GLU A 577 -1.66 13.15 -26.84
C GLU A 577 -1.70 14.69 -26.87
N THR A 578 -1.06 15.27 -27.89
CA THR A 578 -1.44 16.56 -28.44
C THR A 578 -2.89 16.41 -28.88
N VAL A 579 -3.80 16.77 -27.97
CA VAL A 579 -5.21 16.96 -28.30
C VAL A 579 -5.23 17.96 -29.45
N SER A 580 -5.51 17.45 -30.65
CA SER A 580 -5.69 18.27 -31.83
C SER A 580 -6.81 19.26 -31.54
N SER A 581 -6.51 20.53 -31.69
CA SER A 581 -7.42 21.66 -31.49
C SER A 581 -8.84 21.35 -31.95
N VAL A 582 -9.77 21.26 -31.00
CA VAL A 582 -11.19 21.48 -31.31
C VAL A 582 -11.30 22.96 -31.68
N ASN A 583 -11.54 23.23 -32.96
CA ASN A 583 -11.66 24.60 -33.45
C ASN A 583 -12.79 25.33 -32.72
N TYR A 584 -12.42 26.30 -31.89
CA TYR A 584 -13.30 27.36 -31.43
C TYR A 584 -13.09 28.59 -32.32
N GLU A 585 -13.73 28.57 -33.49
CA GLU A 585 -14.01 29.78 -34.27
C GLU A 585 -15.52 29.89 -34.50
N GLU A 586 -16.00 31.13 -34.54
CA GLU A 586 -17.37 31.57 -34.83
C GLU A 586 -18.49 31.09 -33.87
N ASN A 587 -18.71 31.87 -32.80
CA ASN A 587 -19.97 32.63 -32.72
C ASN A 587 -19.90 33.81 -31.73
N THR A 588 -19.34 34.93 -32.17
CA THR A 588 -19.68 36.27 -31.66
C THR A 588 -20.67 36.93 -32.62
N ARG A 589 -21.98 36.87 -32.31
CA ARG A 589 -22.97 37.81 -32.85
C ARG A 589 -24.30 37.77 -32.08
N VAL A 590 -24.65 38.96 -31.54
CA VAL A 590 -25.91 39.39 -30.90
C VAL A 590 -26.21 38.76 -29.54
#